data_AF-A0A8J2ZK55-F1
#
_entry.id   AF-A0A8J2ZK55-F1
#
_cell.length_a   1.000
_cell.length_b   1.000
_cell.length_c   1.000
_cell.angle_alpha   90.00
_cell.angle_beta   90.00
_cell.angle_gamma   90.00
#
_symmetry.space_group_name_H-M   'P 1'
#
loop_
_entity.id
_entity.type
_entity.pdbx_description
1 polymer ?
#
loop_
_entity_poly.entity_id
_entity_poly.type
_entity_poly.pdbx_seq_one_letter_code
_entity_poly.pdbx_strand_id
1 'polypeptide(L)'
;MAGLAAGAFLLRPNHDRPPPRGRDYVFLYTDAFDDGQREALGQSLRSRFNRESGGPEGAGRQGLGQMLTPYREALGVLRAETFDEAAFARILRSQNAQAERRQAAGEEMLTDFMATLDPAERSAYADRLEKRVNRLAGRIQSFRERHRHN
;
A
#
# COMPACT_ATOMS: atom_id res chain seq x y z
N MET A 1 11.97 -2.07 -29.26
CA MET A 1 10.97 -1.16 -28.66
C MET A 1 9.94 -1.99 -27.89
N ALA A 2 10.17 -2.29 -26.61
CA ALA A 2 9.14 -2.83 -25.71
C ALA A 2 9.61 -2.65 -24.27
N GLY A 3 8.87 -1.87 -23.49
CA GLY A 3 9.22 -1.52 -22.10
C GLY A 3 8.06 -0.84 -21.39
N LEU A 4 6.88 -1.46 -21.44
CA LEU A 4 5.69 -1.06 -20.68
C LEU A 4 5.19 -2.29 -19.94
N ALA A 5 5.28 -2.28 -18.61
CA ALA A 5 4.31 -2.89 -17.67
C ALA A 5 4.95 -3.16 -16.30
N ALA A 6 5.16 -2.10 -15.51
CA ALA A 6 5.32 -2.27 -14.05
C ALA A 6 4.54 -1.21 -13.24
N GLY A 7 3.70 -0.39 -13.90
CA GLY A 7 2.87 0.63 -13.26
C GLY A 7 1.38 0.27 -13.11
N ALA A 8 0.95 -0.91 -13.56
CA ALA A 8 -0.47 -1.22 -13.73
C ALA A 8 -1.14 -1.89 -12.52
N PHE A 9 -0.42 -2.22 -11.45
CA PHE A 9 -1.03 -2.93 -10.31
C PHE A 9 -1.81 -2.03 -9.33
N LEU A 10 -1.68 -0.70 -9.46
CA LEU A 10 -2.37 0.29 -8.64
C LEU A 10 -3.62 0.91 -9.31
N LEU A 11 -3.83 0.70 -10.62
CA LEU A 11 -4.85 1.42 -11.40
C LEU A 11 -6.01 0.55 -11.92
N ARG A 12 -6.16 -0.68 -11.44
CA ARG A 12 -7.36 -1.49 -11.72
C ARG A 12 -8.22 -1.63 -10.47
N PRO A 13 -9.51 -1.23 -10.49
CA PRO A 13 -10.43 -1.52 -9.42
C PRO A 13 -10.81 -3.00 -9.47
N ASN A 14 -9.93 -3.87 -8.96
CA ASN A 14 -10.19 -5.30 -8.90
C ASN A 14 -11.12 -5.59 -7.71
N HIS A 15 -12.39 -5.87 -7.98
CA HIS A 15 -13.44 -6.03 -6.97
C HIS A 15 -13.31 -7.33 -6.14
N ASP A 16 -12.42 -8.23 -6.56
CA ASP A 16 -12.24 -9.58 -6.00
C ASP A 16 -11.03 -9.73 -5.08
N ARG A 17 -10.41 -8.63 -4.62
CA ARG A 17 -9.35 -8.74 -3.62
C ARG A 17 -9.93 -9.22 -2.28
N PRO A 18 -9.33 -10.26 -1.64
CA PRO A 18 -9.69 -10.63 -0.27
C PRO A 18 -9.54 -9.42 0.66
N PRO A 19 -10.30 -9.35 1.77
CA PRO A 19 -10.25 -8.20 2.68
C PRO A 19 -8.80 -7.96 3.14
N PRO A 20 -8.39 -6.70 3.34
CA PRO A 20 -7.05 -6.37 3.80
C PRO A 20 -6.73 -7.16 5.07
N ARG A 21 -5.54 -7.77 5.13
CA ARG A 21 -5.04 -8.46 6.33
C ARG A 21 -3.95 -7.60 6.95
N GLY A 22 -4.16 -7.14 8.19
CA GLY A 22 -3.16 -6.36 8.96
C GLY A 22 -3.38 -4.84 8.92
N ARG A 23 -2.33 -4.08 9.31
CA ARG A 23 -2.25 -2.60 9.45
C ARG A 23 -2.43 -1.81 8.14
N ASP A 24 -3.08 -2.36 7.12
CA ASP A 24 -3.35 -1.72 5.82
C ASP A 24 -4.59 -0.81 5.84
N TYR A 25 -4.73 0.02 6.89
CA TYR A 25 -5.81 1.02 6.98
C TYR A 25 -5.67 2.13 5.93
N VAL A 26 -4.43 2.44 5.54
CA VAL A 26 -4.08 3.38 4.46
C VAL A 26 -4.74 2.98 3.13
N PHE A 27 -5.02 1.69 2.93
CA PHE A 27 -5.67 1.22 1.71
C PHE A 27 -7.11 1.75 1.58
N LEU A 28 -7.87 1.90 2.67
CA LEU A 28 -9.26 2.36 2.56
C LEU A 28 -9.37 3.84 2.16
N TYR A 29 -8.49 4.67 2.71
CA TYR A 29 -8.45 6.09 2.38
C TYR A 29 -8.02 6.31 0.92
N THR A 30 -6.95 5.64 0.49
CA THR A 30 -6.45 5.74 -0.89
C THR A 30 -7.40 5.11 -1.92
N ASP A 31 -8.13 4.05 -1.54
CA ASP A 31 -9.10 3.39 -2.41
C ASP A 31 -10.42 4.20 -2.55
N ALA A 32 -10.71 5.13 -1.64
CA ALA A 32 -11.88 6.02 -1.70
C ALA A 32 -11.75 7.21 -2.67
N PHE A 33 -10.53 7.50 -3.14
CA PHE A 33 -10.31 8.51 -4.18
C PHE A 33 -11.06 8.21 -5.48
N ASP A 34 -11.37 9.26 -6.25
CA ASP A 34 -11.71 9.10 -7.66
C ASP A 34 -10.44 8.96 -8.52
N ASP A 35 -10.61 8.72 -9.82
CA ASP A 35 -9.48 8.44 -10.71
C ASP A 35 -8.54 9.64 -10.86
N GLY A 36 -9.08 10.87 -10.86
CA GLY A 36 -8.28 12.09 -10.93
C GLY A 36 -7.47 12.31 -9.65
N GLN A 37 -8.08 12.11 -8.49
CA GLN A 37 -7.41 12.20 -7.19
C GLN A 37 -6.34 11.10 -7.02
N ARG A 38 -6.59 9.87 -7.51
CA ARG A 38 -5.59 8.80 -7.52
C ARG A 38 -4.39 9.16 -8.39
N GLU A 39 -4.65 9.71 -9.56
CA GLU A 39 -3.59 10.13 -10.47
C GLU A 39 -2.76 11.27 -9.88
N ALA A 40 -3.42 12.30 -9.33
CA ALA A 40 -2.75 13.42 -8.68
C ALA A 40 -1.88 12.99 -7.49
N LEU A 41 -2.41 12.14 -6.59
CA LEU A 41 -1.61 11.62 -5.48
C LEU A 41 -0.46 10.74 -6.00
N GLY A 42 -0.72 9.89 -6.99
CA GLY A 42 0.30 9.02 -7.60
C GLY A 42 1.44 9.79 -8.25
N GLN A 43 1.16 10.90 -8.92
CA GLN A 43 2.17 11.81 -9.48
C GLN A 43 2.98 12.51 -8.39
N SER A 44 2.33 12.96 -7.31
CA SER A 44 3.00 13.58 -6.16
C SER A 44 3.92 12.59 -5.43
N LEU A 45 3.43 11.37 -5.16
CA LEU A 45 4.20 10.26 -4.61
C LEU A 45 5.43 9.96 -5.47
N ARG A 46 5.23 9.76 -6.77
CA ARG A 46 6.30 9.44 -7.71
C ARG A 46 7.34 10.57 -7.74
N SER A 47 6.91 11.83 -7.73
CA SER A 47 7.82 12.98 -7.74
C SER A 47 8.65 13.08 -6.46
N ARG A 48 8.05 12.84 -5.29
CA ARG A 48 8.77 12.81 -4.00
C ARG A 48 9.77 11.67 -3.94
N PHE A 49 9.36 10.45 -4.30
CA PHE A 49 10.27 9.30 -4.34
C PHE A 49 11.39 9.45 -5.39
N ASN A 50 11.10 10.01 -6.57
CA ASN A 50 12.13 10.30 -7.57
C ASN A 50 13.18 11.26 -7.02
N ARG A 51 12.77 12.29 -6.27
CA ARG A 51 13.69 13.26 -5.65
C ARG A 51 14.56 12.60 -4.58
N GLU A 52 13.96 11.77 -3.73
CA GLU A 52 14.68 11.03 -2.69
C GLU A 52 15.63 9.97 -3.26
N SER A 53 15.30 9.38 -4.42
CA SER A 53 16.08 8.31 -5.06
C SER A 53 17.16 8.80 -6.04
N GLY A 54 17.36 10.12 -6.16
CA GLY A 54 18.33 10.70 -7.10
C GLY A 54 17.89 10.73 -8.57
N GLY A 55 16.59 10.61 -8.85
CA GLY A 55 16.00 10.74 -10.19
C GLY A 55 15.07 9.59 -10.59
N PRO A 56 14.46 9.68 -11.79
CA PRO A 56 13.54 8.66 -12.32
C PRO A 56 14.20 7.29 -12.50
N GLU A 57 15.48 7.27 -12.87
CA GLU A 57 16.26 6.03 -13.02
C GLU A 57 16.51 5.33 -11.69
N GLY A 58 16.69 6.11 -10.61
CA GLY A 58 16.78 5.61 -9.24
C GLY A 58 15.46 4.99 -8.79
N ALA A 59 14.35 5.72 -8.90
CA ALA A 59 13.06 5.27 -8.37
C ALA A 59 12.47 4.03 -9.09
N GLY A 60 12.60 3.95 -10.42
CA GLY A 60 12.02 2.84 -11.21
C GLY A 60 12.74 1.50 -10.98
N ARG A 61 14.07 1.52 -10.82
CA ARG A 61 14.89 0.31 -10.63
C ARG A 61 15.00 -0.08 -9.16
N GLN A 62 14.95 0.89 -8.25
CA GLN A 62 15.05 0.67 -6.81
C GLN A 62 13.71 0.25 -6.18
N GLY A 63 12.56 0.75 -6.66
CA GLY A 63 11.28 0.53 -5.97
C GLY A 63 10.87 -0.94 -5.78
N LEU A 64 10.81 -1.71 -6.87
CA LEU A 64 10.45 -3.14 -6.80
C LEU A 64 11.62 -4.02 -6.34
N GLY A 65 12.85 -3.67 -6.76
CA GLY A 65 14.06 -4.41 -6.37
C GLY A 65 14.34 -4.34 -4.87
N GLN A 66 14.26 -3.15 -4.26
CA GLN A 66 14.45 -2.97 -2.83
C GLN A 66 13.30 -3.58 -2.02
N MET A 67 12.05 -3.53 -2.50
CA MET A 67 10.92 -4.17 -1.82
C MET A 67 11.10 -5.68 -1.68
N LEU A 68 11.64 -6.34 -2.70
CA LEU A 68 11.86 -7.79 -2.71
C LEU A 68 13.15 -8.22 -2.01
N THR A 69 14.07 -7.29 -1.71
CA THR A 69 15.38 -7.60 -1.14
C THR A 69 15.28 -8.31 0.22
N PRO A 70 14.50 -7.83 1.22
CA PRO A 70 14.35 -8.53 2.49
C PRO A 70 13.77 -9.95 2.35
N TYR A 71 12.92 -10.18 1.35
CA TYR A 71 12.36 -11.51 1.09
C TYR A 71 13.41 -12.46 0.52
N ARG A 72 14.30 -11.97 -0.35
CA ARG A 72 15.42 -12.77 -0.87
C ARG A 72 16.41 -13.14 0.22
N GLU A 73 16.70 -12.21 1.13
CA GLU A 73 17.54 -12.46 2.30
C GLU A 73 16.90 -13.51 3.23
N ALA A 74 15.60 -13.38 3.50
CA ALA A 74 14.85 -14.35 4.29
C ALA A 74 14.89 -15.75 3.67
N LEU A 75 14.73 -15.86 2.35
CA LEU A 75 14.83 -17.13 1.63
C LEU A 75 16.22 -17.77 1.77
N GLY A 76 17.29 -16.97 1.84
CA GLY A 76 18.64 -17.45 2.10
C GLY A 76 18.76 -18.08 3.49
N VAL A 77 18.30 -17.38 4.53
CA VAL A 77 18.32 -17.88 5.91
C VAL A 77 17.47 -19.15 6.08
N LEU A 78 16.30 -19.20 5.44
CA LEU A 78 15.39 -20.35 5.53
C LEU A 78 15.87 -21.59 4.77
N ARG A 79 16.78 -21.43 3.80
CA ARG A 79 17.33 -22.54 3.00
C ARG A 79 18.69 -23.03 3.49
N ALA A 80 19.27 -22.37 4.49
CA ALA A 80 20.54 -22.79 5.08
C ALA A 80 20.40 -24.11 5.84
N GLU A 81 21.47 -24.90 5.91
CA GLU A 81 21.50 -26.19 6.63
C GLU A 81 21.23 -25.99 8.13
N THR A 82 21.74 -24.89 8.70
CA THR A 82 21.45 -24.46 10.07
C THR A 82 20.63 -23.17 10.05
N PHE A 83 19.51 -23.16 10.77
CA PHE A 83 18.66 -21.98 10.88
C PHE A 83 19.26 -20.94 11.83
N ASP A 84 19.54 -19.74 11.30
CA ASP A 84 19.93 -18.58 12.11
C ASP A 84 18.68 -17.75 12.47
N GLU A 85 18.11 -18.07 13.64
CA GLU A 85 16.95 -17.38 14.20
C GLU A 85 17.20 -15.87 14.37
N ALA A 86 18.40 -15.48 14.80
CA ALA A 86 18.74 -14.09 15.04
C ALA A 86 18.83 -13.28 13.74
N ALA A 87 19.36 -13.88 12.66
CA ALA A 87 19.34 -13.27 11.34
C ALA A 87 17.91 -13.12 10.81
N PHE A 88 17.09 -14.16 10.92
CA PHE A 88 15.70 -14.09 10.45
C PHE A 88 14.90 -13.01 11.20
N ALA A 89 15.02 -12.95 12.52
CA ALA A 89 14.36 -11.93 13.33
C ALA A 89 14.80 -10.50 12.98
N ARG A 90 16.08 -10.28 12.63
CA ARG A 90 16.56 -8.97 12.16
C ARG A 90 15.93 -8.56 10.82
N ILE A 91 15.80 -9.50 9.88
CA ILE A 91 15.16 -9.24 8.57
C ILE A 91 13.71 -8.80 8.76
N LEU A 92 12.95 -9.51 9.61
CA LEU A 92 11.57 -9.14 9.92
C LEU A 92 11.45 -7.76 10.58
N ARG A 93 12.31 -7.45 11.55
CA ARG A 93 12.33 -6.12 12.20
C ARG A 93 12.64 -5.00 11.21
N SER A 94 13.60 -5.22 10.31
CA SER A 94 13.94 -4.26 9.26
C SER A 94 12.76 -4.02 8.31
N GLN A 95 12.08 -5.08 7.90
CA GLN A 95 10.88 -4.98 7.06
C GLN A 95 9.77 -4.17 7.74
N ASN A 96 9.51 -4.41 9.02
CA ASN A 96 8.51 -3.68 9.79
C ASN A 96 8.87 -2.19 9.91
N ALA A 97 10.11 -1.85 10.24
CA ALA A 97 10.55 -0.46 10.34
C ALA A 97 10.38 0.28 8.99
N GLN A 98 10.67 -0.38 7.87
CA GLN A 98 10.46 0.20 6.54
C GLN A 98 8.98 0.32 6.19
N ALA A 99 8.13 -0.62 6.61
CA ALA A 99 6.69 -0.51 6.45
C ALA A 99 6.11 0.66 7.25
N GLU A 100 6.53 0.83 8.51
CA GLU A 100 6.12 1.95 9.37
C GLU A 100 6.50 3.31 8.78
N ARG A 101 7.73 3.45 8.26
CA ARG A 101 8.15 4.68 7.57
C ARG A 101 7.29 4.99 6.35
N ARG A 102 6.99 3.98 5.53
CA ARG A 102 6.10 4.14 4.36
C ARG A 102 4.68 4.51 4.78
N GLN A 103 4.18 3.91 5.87
CA GLN A 103 2.88 4.23 6.43
C GLN A 103 2.83 5.69 6.88
N ALA A 104 3.79 6.14 7.70
CA ALA A 104 3.86 7.51 8.19
C ALA A 104 3.96 8.53 7.04
N ALA A 105 4.78 8.25 6.02
CA ALA A 105 4.86 9.09 4.82
C ALA A 105 3.53 9.13 4.04
N GLY A 106 2.81 8.00 3.96
CA GLY A 106 1.50 7.94 3.33
C GLY A 106 0.42 8.72 4.11
N GLU A 107 0.46 8.68 5.44
CA GLU A 107 -0.44 9.43 6.32
C GLU A 107 -0.24 10.95 6.19
N GLU A 108 1.02 11.40 6.17
CA GLU A 108 1.39 12.79 5.93
C GLU A 108 0.87 13.27 4.57
N MET A 109 1.18 12.52 3.49
CA MET A 109 0.75 12.88 2.14
C MET A 109 -0.77 12.89 1.95
N LEU A 110 -1.48 11.94 2.57
CA LEU A 110 -2.94 11.92 2.54
C LEU A 110 -3.50 13.19 3.21
N THR A 111 -2.94 13.55 4.36
CA THR A 111 -3.36 14.74 5.12
C THR A 111 -3.13 16.01 4.31
N ASP A 112 -1.93 16.15 3.74
CA ASP A 112 -1.58 17.27 2.87
C ASP A 112 -2.53 17.37 1.67
N PHE A 113 -2.81 16.24 1.00
CA PHE A 113 -3.72 16.22 -0.13
C PHE A 113 -5.14 16.63 0.26
N MET A 114 -5.67 16.13 1.38
CA MET A 114 -6.99 16.55 1.88
C MET A 114 -7.04 18.04 2.21
N ALA A 115 -5.93 18.63 2.67
CA ALA A 115 -5.84 20.06 2.93
C ALA A 115 -5.92 20.91 1.65
N THR A 116 -5.56 20.36 0.48
CA THR A 116 -5.65 21.06 -0.82
C THR A 116 -7.05 21.06 -1.43
N LEU A 117 -7.91 20.12 -1.04
CA LEU A 117 -9.27 20.00 -1.57
C LEU A 117 -10.18 21.08 -1.00
N ASP A 118 -11.13 21.55 -1.81
CA ASP A 118 -12.18 22.43 -1.34
C ASP A 118 -13.22 21.68 -0.48
N PRO A 119 -14.14 22.39 0.21
CA PRO A 119 -15.15 21.74 1.03
C PRO A 119 -16.09 20.77 0.27
N ALA A 120 -16.43 21.07 -0.98
CA ALA A 120 -17.32 20.24 -1.79
C ALA A 120 -16.60 18.96 -2.26
N GLU A 121 -15.34 19.07 -2.67
CA GLU A 121 -14.47 17.94 -3.04
C GLU A 121 -14.22 17.01 -1.85
N ARG A 122 -13.96 17.56 -0.66
CA ARG A 122 -13.85 16.77 0.58
C ARG A 122 -15.15 16.06 0.93
N SER A 123 -16.30 16.72 0.77
CA SER A 123 -17.61 16.10 0.99
C SER A 123 -17.82 14.91 0.04
N ALA A 124 -17.55 15.09 -1.25
CA ALA A 124 -17.67 14.02 -2.24
C ALA A 124 -16.71 12.84 -1.96
N TYR A 125 -15.50 13.12 -1.46
CA TYR A 125 -14.58 12.09 -0.99
C TYR A 125 -15.13 11.34 0.23
N ALA A 126 -15.69 12.04 1.22
CA ALA A 126 -16.28 11.44 2.42
C ALA A 126 -17.41 10.47 2.06
N ASP A 127 -18.30 10.83 1.12
CA ASP A 127 -19.38 9.95 0.65
C ASP A 127 -18.84 8.65 0.02
N ARG A 128 -17.73 8.75 -0.72
CA ARG A 128 -17.08 7.57 -1.31
C ARG A 128 -16.43 6.69 -0.25
N LEU A 129 -15.80 7.30 0.76
CA LEU A 129 -15.18 6.60 1.87
C LEU A 129 -16.24 5.85 2.69
N GLU A 130 -17.35 6.50 3.03
CA GLU A 130 -18.46 5.90 3.75
C GLU A 130 -19.00 4.66 3.04
N LYS A 131 -19.28 4.76 1.73
CA LYS A 131 -19.71 3.61 0.92
C LYS A 131 -18.72 2.44 1.01
N ARG A 132 -17.41 2.73 1.08
CA ARG A 132 -16.35 1.73 1.15
C ARG A 132 -16.29 1.06 2.53
N VAL A 133 -16.38 1.85 3.59
CA VAL A 133 -16.45 1.39 4.98
C VAL A 133 -17.66 0.48 5.17
N ASN A 134 -18.84 0.90 4.69
CA ASN A 134 -20.07 0.11 4.80
C ASN A 134 -19.97 -1.23 4.06
N ARG A 135 -19.37 -1.26 2.86
CA ARG A 135 -19.11 -2.52 2.14
C ARG A 135 -18.18 -3.46 2.92
N LEU A 136 -17.12 -2.93 3.52
CA LEU A 136 -16.20 -3.74 4.31
C LEU A 136 -16.87 -4.28 5.58
N ALA A 137 -17.63 -3.44 6.29
CA ALA A 137 -18.39 -3.84 7.47
C ALA A 137 -19.37 -4.97 7.17
N GLY A 138 -20.13 -4.86 6.07
CA GLY A 138 -21.04 -5.92 5.62
C GLY A 138 -20.31 -7.23 5.28
N ARG A 139 -19.14 -7.15 4.62
CA ARG A 139 -18.30 -8.34 4.35
C ARG A 139 -17.85 -9.03 5.64
N ILE A 140 -17.37 -8.27 6.63
CA ILE A 140 -16.93 -8.80 7.93
C ILE A 140 -18.10 -9.47 8.66
N GLN A 141 -19.28 -8.85 8.66
CA GLN A 141 -20.47 -9.42 9.26
C GLN A 141 -20.87 -10.75 8.60
N SER A 142 -20.96 -10.77 7.26
CA SER A 142 -21.30 -11.99 6.51
C SER A 142 -20.33 -13.16 6.73
N PHE A 143 -19.05 -12.84 6.98
CA PHE A 143 -18.03 -13.85 7.28
C PHE A 143 -18.26 -14.43 8.69
N ARG A 144 -18.51 -13.58 9.69
CA ARG A 144 -18.81 -14.01 11.06
C ARG A 144 -20.06 -14.89 11.12
N GLU A 145 -21.10 -14.55 10.39
CA GLU A 145 -22.35 -15.33 10.35
C GLU A 145 -22.12 -16.72 9.74
N ARG A 146 -21.38 -16.83 8.63
CA ARG A 146 -21.03 -18.11 8.00
C ARG A 146 -20.21 -19.03 8.90
N HIS A 147 -19.33 -18.48 9.74
CA HIS A 147 -18.48 -19.25 10.65
C HIS A 147 -19.11 -19.51 12.03
N ARG A 148 -20.34 -19.05 12.28
CA ARG A 148 -21.09 -19.32 13.52
C ARG A 148 -21.95 -20.58 13.45
N HIS A 149 -22.06 -21.20 12.27
CA HIS A 149 -22.90 -22.39 12.01
C HIS A 149 -22.07 -23.62 11.63
N ASN A 150 -20.76 -23.57 11.86
CA ASN A 150 -19.83 -24.71 11.90
C ASN A 150 -19.27 -24.83 13.31
#